data_AF-A0A1C3F0X7-F1
#
_entry.id   AF-A0A1C3F0X7-F1
#
_cell.length_a   1.000
_cell.length_b   1.000
_cell.length_c   1.000
_cell.angle_alpha   90.00
_cell.angle_beta   90.00
_cell.angle_gamma   90.00
#
_symmetry.space_group_name_H-M   'P 1'
#
loop_
_entity.id
_entity.type
_entity.pdbx_description
1 polymer ?
#
loop_
_entity_poly.entity_id
_entity_poly.type
_entity_poly.pdbx_seq_one_letter_code
_entity_poly.pdbx_strand_id
1 'polypeptide(L)'
;MTSGNILDKQDYEPLVEKIEFLNSLEPNELKKHYKEVMRRDDIGVNGRGAGLGLIQMARTAKSPLEYMNYSINDQLTYFQINVNC
;
A
#
# COMPACT_ATOMS: atom_id res chain seq x y z
N MET A 1 -2.14 5.77 13.14
CA MET A 1 -2.95 4.53 13.17
C MET A 1 -2.07 3.41 12.67
N THR A 2 -2.06 2.25 13.32
CA THR A 2 -1.16 1.15 13.00
C THR A 2 -1.96 -0.12 12.73
N SER A 3 -1.59 -0.86 11.70
CA SER A 3 -2.18 -2.16 11.35
C SER A 3 -1.09 -3.11 10.90
N GLY A 4 -1.27 -4.41 11.08
CA GLY A 4 -0.29 -5.38 10.63
C GLY A 4 -0.85 -6.79 10.49
N ASN A 5 -0.34 -7.50 9.48
CA ASN A 5 -0.77 -8.84 9.08
C ASN A 5 0.44 -9.72 8.77
N ILE A 6 0.24 -11.04 8.83
CA ILE A 6 1.22 -12.01 8.33
C ILE A 6 1.01 -12.14 6.81
N LEU A 7 2.09 -12.17 6.05
CA LEU A 7 2.09 -12.51 4.63
C LEU A 7 3.30 -13.35 4.24
N ASP A 8 3.19 -13.99 3.07
CA ASP A 8 4.30 -14.71 2.47
C ASP A 8 5.42 -13.75 2.07
N LYS A 9 6.69 -14.11 2.30
CA LYS A 9 7.83 -13.26 1.95
C LYS A 9 7.87 -12.88 0.47
N GLN A 10 7.33 -13.72 -0.41
CA GLN A 10 7.21 -13.41 -1.84
C GLN A 10 6.29 -12.21 -2.13
N ASP A 11 5.31 -11.95 -1.25
CA ASP A 11 4.36 -10.84 -1.38
C ASP A 11 4.86 -9.57 -0.69
N TYR A 12 5.93 -9.65 0.10
CA TYR A 12 6.51 -8.51 0.80
C TYR A 12 7.11 -7.49 -0.16
N GLU A 13 8.00 -7.92 -1.06
CA GLU A 13 8.69 -7.00 -1.98
C GLU A 13 7.70 -6.22 -2.87
N PRO A 14 6.71 -6.87 -3.53
CA PRO A 14 5.73 -6.15 -4.33
C PRO A 14 4.81 -5.22 -3.53
N LEU A 15 4.66 -5.46 -2.22
CA LEU A 15 3.92 -4.57 -1.33
C LEU A 15 4.75 -3.34 -0.98
N VAL A 16 6.03 -3.52 -0.64
CA VAL A 16 6.97 -2.44 -0.35
C VAL A 16 7.16 -1.53 -1.55
N GLU A 17 7.39 -2.08 -2.74
CA GLU A 17 7.53 -1.31 -3.97
C GLU A 17 6.32 -0.37 -4.21
N LYS A 18 5.10 -0.85 -3.91
CA LYS A 18 3.90 -0.01 -4.01
C LYS A 18 3.88 1.10 -2.97
N ILE A 19 4.28 0.83 -1.74
CA ILE A 19 4.31 1.84 -0.67
C ILE A 19 5.35 2.91 -1.01
N GLU A 20 6.55 2.51 -1.43
CA GLU A 20 7.62 3.41 -1.83
C GLU A 20 7.22 4.27 -3.03
N PHE A 21 6.60 3.65 -4.05
CA PHE A 21 6.03 4.40 -5.17
C PHE A 21 5.04 5.46 -4.69
N LEU A 22 4.09 5.10 -3.81
CA LEU A 22 3.10 6.06 -3.31
C LEU A 22 3.73 7.17 -2.46
N ASN A 23 4.74 6.84 -1.64
CA ASN A 23 5.49 7.81 -0.84
C ASN A 23 6.29 8.79 -1.70
N SER A 24 6.66 8.40 -2.93
CA SER A 24 7.35 9.27 -3.88
C SER A 24 6.45 10.29 -4.60
N LEU A 25 5.12 10.12 -4.51
CA LEU A 25 4.17 10.95 -5.24
C LEU A 25 3.77 12.20 -4.45
N GLU A 26 3.68 13.33 -5.16
CA GLU A 26 3.12 14.55 -4.59
C GLU A 26 1.59 14.46 -4.39
N PRO A 27 0.97 15.28 -3.53
CA PRO A 27 -0.47 15.20 -3.23
C PRO A 27 -1.39 15.26 -4.48
N ASN A 28 -1.00 16.05 -5.48
CA ASN A 28 -1.74 16.15 -6.74
C ASN A 28 -1.61 14.88 -7.58
N GLU A 29 -0.43 14.24 -7.57
CA GLU A 29 -0.15 13.00 -8.27
C GLU A 29 -0.87 11.83 -7.61
N LEU A 30 -0.88 11.75 -6.27
CA LEU A 30 -1.67 10.78 -5.52
C LEU A 30 -3.16 10.86 -5.86
N LYS A 31 -3.71 12.09 -5.96
CA LYS A 31 -5.11 12.31 -6.35
C LYS A 31 -5.37 11.88 -7.80
N LYS A 32 -4.44 12.14 -8.71
CA LYS A 32 -4.54 11.71 -10.12
C LYS A 32 -4.47 10.18 -10.22
N HIS A 33 -3.47 9.58 -9.58
CA HIS A 33 -3.26 8.13 -9.56
C HIS A 33 -4.46 7.39 -8.98
N TYR A 34 -5.04 7.87 -7.87
CA TYR A 34 -6.28 7.31 -7.32
C TYR A 34 -7.42 7.28 -8.34
N LYS A 35 -7.65 8.37 -9.08
CA LYS A 35 -8.69 8.43 -10.11
C LYS A 35 -8.41 7.48 -11.28
N GLU A 36 -7.15 7.34 -11.67
CA GLU A 36 -6.74 6.43 -12.74
C GLU A 36 -6.98 4.97 -12.35
N VAL A 37 -6.59 4.59 -11.14
CA VAL A 37 -6.81 3.23 -10.61
C VAL A 37 -8.29 2.95 -10.45
N MET A 38 -9.07 3.88 -9.87
CA MET A 38 -10.54 3.73 -9.79
C MET A 38 -11.17 3.49 -11.15
N ARG A 39 -10.78 4.25 -12.18
CA ARG A 39 -11.31 4.09 -13.54
C ARG A 39 -10.95 2.75 -14.16
N ARG A 40 -9.79 2.17 -13.83
CA ARG A 40 -9.36 0.86 -14.34
C ARG A 40 -10.06 -0.28 -13.62
N ASP A 41 -10.23 -0.17 -12.30
CA ASP A 41 -10.93 -1.17 -11.48
C ASP A 41 -12.43 -1.25 -11.85
N ASP A 42 -13.07 -0.13 -12.19
CA ASP A 42 -14.47 -0.06 -12.63
C ASP A 42 -14.71 -0.78 -13.98
N ILE A 43 -13.64 -1.01 -14.76
CA ILE A 43 -13.69 -1.71 -16.06
C ILE A 43 -13.58 -3.25 -15.90
N GLY A 44 -13.53 -3.76 -14.66
CA GLY A 44 -13.89 -5.15 -14.37
C GLY A 44 -12.90 -6.23 -14.85
N VAL A 45 -11.60 -5.92 -14.93
CA VAL A 45 -10.59 -6.91 -15.31
C VAL A 45 -9.64 -7.16 -14.14
N ASN A 46 -9.90 -8.24 -13.41
CA ASN A 46 -9.02 -8.88 -12.42
C ASN A 46 -8.93 -8.24 -11.01
N GLY A 47 -10.06 -8.18 -10.30
CA GLY A 47 -10.17 -8.63 -8.90
C GLY A 47 -9.12 -8.21 -7.85
N ARG A 48 -8.45 -7.05 -7.97
CA ARG A 48 -7.48 -6.55 -6.97
C ARG A 48 -7.89 -5.21 -6.38
N GLY A 49 -9.05 -5.18 -5.73
CA GLY A 49 -9.50 -4.03 -4.92
C GLY A 49 -8.59 -3.65 -3.75
N ALA A 50 -7.53 -4.44 -3.47
CA ALA A 50 -6.55 -4.16 -2.41
C ALA A 50 -5.60 -2.98 -2.71
N GLY A 51 -5.52 -2.49 -3.96
CA GLY A 51 -4.65 -1.37 -4.32
C GLY A 51 -5.18 0.01 -3.90
N LEU A 52 -6.50 0.23 -4.03
CA LEU A 52 -7.14 1.52 -3.72
C LEU A 52 -6.98 1.93 -2.26
N GLY A 53 -6.98 0.96 -1.33
CA GLY A 53 -6.80 1.20 0.09
C GLY A 53 -5.45 1.84 0.42
N LEU A 54 -4.36 1.36 -0.19
CA LEU A 54 -3.01 1.93 0.02
C LEU A 54 -2.93 3.36 -0.50
N ILE A 55 -3.49 3.62 -1.69
CA ILE A 55 -3.52 4.96 -2.29
C ILE A 55 -4.34 5.91 -1.41
N GLN A 56 -5.48 5.44 -0.89
CA GLN A 56 -6.31 6.23 0.01
C GLN A 56 -5.57 6.56 1.31
N MET A 57 -4.88 5.59 1.91
CA MET A 57 -4.07 5.83 3.11
C MET A 57 -3.00 6.89 2.86
N ALA A 58 -2.21 6.76 1.77
CA ALA A 58 -1.18 7.73 1.40
C ALA A 58 -1.75 9.14 1.21
N ARG A 59 -2.94 9.27 0.58
CA ARG A 59 -3.61 10.57 0.39
C ARG A 59 -4.11 11.23 1.67
N THR A 60 -4.47 10.44 2.67
CA THR A 60 -5.00 10.93 3.95
C THR A 60 -3.93 11.14 5.01
N ALA A 61 -2.73 10.61 4.79
CA ALA A 61 -1.64 10.72 5.73
C ALA A 61 -1.05 12.14 5.76
N LYS A 62 -0.62 12.59 6.94
CA LYS A 62 0.11 13.85 7.16
C LYS A 62 1.61 13.73 6.86
N SER A 63 2.11 12.50 6.74
CA SER A 63 3.50 12.17 6.43
C SER A 63 3.53 10.91 5.56
N PRO A 64 4.68 10.59 4.93
CA PRO A 64 4.86 9.33 4.22
C PRO A 64 4.44 8.12 5.07
N LEU A 65 3.94 7.08 4.41
CA LEU A 65 3.56 5.83 5.04
C LEU A 65 4.82 5.14 5.56
N GLU A 66 4.81 4.77 6.83
CA GLU A 66 5.90 4.03 7.46
C GLU A 66 5.52 2.54 7.55
N TYR A 67 6.49 1.66 7.41
CA TYR A 67 6.26 0.22 7.56
C TYR A 67 7.45 -0.48 8.20
N MET A 68 7.19 -1.65 8.78
CA MET A 68 8.18 -2.52 9.37
C MET A 68 7.84 -3.97 9.06
N ASN A 69 8.85 -4.83 9.00
CA ASN A 69 8.65 -6.26 8.89
C ASN A 69 9.49 -7.03 9.91
N TYR A 70 8.95 -8.17 10.35
CA TYR A 70 9.59 -9.07 11.28
C TYR A 70 9.52 -10.47 10.69
N SER A 71 10.68 -11.06 10.39
CA SER A 71 10.73 -12.43 9.88
C SER A 71 10.19 -13.40 10.92
N ILE A 72 9.23 -14.24 10.52
CA ILE A 72 8.67 -15.30 11.39
C ILE A 72 9.41 -16.61 11.14
N ASN A 73 9.55 -16.98 9.87
CA ASN A 73 10.30 -18.16 9.42
C ASN A 73 10.77 -17.95 7.96
N ASP A 74 11.16 -19.00 7.25
CA ASP A 74 11.65 -18.91 5.87
C ASP A 74 10.59 -18.47 4.86
N GLN A 75 9.30 -18.70 5.14
CA GLN A 75 8.19 -18.42 4.24
C GLN A 75 7.38 -17.18 4.64
N LEU A 76 7.28 -16.89 5.93
CA LEU A 76 6.37 -15.89 6.47
C LEU A 76 7.09 -14.70 7.10
N THR A 77 6.50 -13.53 6.95
CA THR A 77 6.87 -12.30 7.64
C THR A 77 5.64 -11.64 8.24
N TYR A 78 5.77 -11.09 9.44
CA TYR A 78 4.80 -10.13 9.95
C TYR A 78 5.12 -8.78 9.34
N PHE A 79 4.14 -8.14 8.71
CA PHE A 79 4.22 -6.79 8.15
C PHE A 79 3.34 -5.86 8.97
N GLN A 80 3.86 -4.67 9.27
CA GLN A 80 3.16 -3.62 9.97
C GLN A 80 3.27 -2.33 9.16
N ILE A 81 2.17 -1.60 9.03
CA ILE A 81 2.10 -0.26 8.45
C ILE A 81 1.61 0.75 9.49
N ASN A 82 2.20 1.94 9.48
CA ASN A 82 1.80 3.08 10.30
C ASN A 82 1.42 4.25 9.37
N VAL A 83 0.21 4.76 9.61
CA VAL A 83 -0.37 5.90 8.91
C VAL A 83 -0.54 7.03 9.91
N ASN A 84 0.20 8.11 9.74
CA ASN A 84 0.04 9.32 10.54
C ASN A 84 -1.07 10.18 9.94
N CYS A 85 -2.16 10.44 10.66
CA CYS A 85 -3.35 11.12 10.15
C CYS A 85 -3.79 12.31 11.00
#